data_AF-A0A1Y3TVZ5-F1
#
_entry.id   AF-A0A1Y3TVZ5-F1
#
_cell.length_a   1.000
_cell.length_b   1.000
_cell.length_c   1.000
_cell.angle_alpha   90.00
_cell.angle_beta   90.00
_cell.angle_gamma   90.00
#
_symmetry.space_group_name_H-M   'P 1'
#
loop_
_entity.id
_entity.type
_entity.pdbx_description
1 polymer ?
#
loop_
_entity_poly.entity_id
_entity_poly.type
_entity_poly.pdbx_seq_one_letter_code
_entity_poly.pdbx_strand_id
1 'polypeptide(L)'
;MQPQRRHYFAHIPTIALLILLGLAPWLSVILFIVRAIDRDSEKKELRAARERQEYAADFRPQDTRQANSQNEPYNYSAHYTANHDHPTLEQQRSKRHQQKITQLCTIAGAILLVTGVVGMGDWIGSSNWNALFTFLCMIVGGGGALAFSLMLKRVSKLERQLDKVVGDQDNIPLQELFAAAGIPADKGRKILESAIDHGYFGPDAYIDNRTDFLVVRGAAPIPAPPPAPEPDPTDETQYEKLLRQLHQAGSALSDPVMQEKAARLEQISARIFALAEKDASKQEQLRKFISYYLPTSLKLLNTYAQLDSQGVAGENITRTKQSIQRSLDLLVTAFENQLDKLFQSDALDVSADIAALEGMLNLDGLSGDSGFSVQP
;
A
#
# COMPACT_ATOMS: atom_id res chain seq x y z
N MET A 1 -9.68 -11.09 -13.04
CA MET A 1 -10.82 -10.87 -13.93
C MET A 1 -11.89 -10.11 -13.14
N GLN A 2 -12.08 -8.81 -13.39
CA GLN A 2 -13.15 -8.03 -12.75
C GLN A 2 -14.50 -8.35 -13.42
N PRO A 3 -15.62 -8.38 -12.69
CA PRO A 3 -16.92 -8.67 -13.26
C PRO A 3 -17.36 -7.53 -14.20
N GLN A 4 -17.52 -7.83 -15.48
CA GLN A 4 -18.06 -6.90 -16.48
C GLN A 4 -19.50 -6.54 -16.09
N ARG A 5 -19.73 -5.29 -15.64
CA ARG A 5 -21.08 -4.78 -15.42
C ARG A 5 -21.74 -4.57 -16.79
N ARG A 6 -22.93 -5.13 -16.98
CA ARG A 6 -23.67 -5.02 -18.25
C ARG A 6 -24.63 -3.82 -18.18
N HIS A 7 -24.37 -2.80 -19.00
CA HIS A 7 -25.16 -1.57 -19.09
C HIS A 7 -26.37 -1.72 -20.03
N TYR A 8 -27.40 -2.42 -19.56
CA TYR A 8 -28.60 -2.71 -20.35
C TYR A 8 -29.48 -1.47 -20.59
N PHE A 9 -29.51 -0.48 -19.69
CA PHE A 9 -30.39 0.68 -19.78
C PHE A 9 -29.80 1.82 -20.62
N ALA A 10 -28.46 1.87 -20.72
CA ALA A 10 -27.73 2.81 -21.58
C ALA A 10 -28.04 2.64 -23.09
N HIS A 11 -28.58 1.49 -23.50
CA HIS A 11 -28.87 1.15 -24.89
C HIS A 11 -30.34 1.31 -25.31
N ILE A 12 -31.24 1.65 -24.38
CA ILE A 12 -32.67 1.83 -24.69
C ILE A 12 -32.86 3.03 -25.64
N PRO A 13 -33.46 2.86 -26.84
CA PRO A 13 -33.62 3.97 -27.77
C PRO A 13 -34.52 5.07 -27.18
N THR A 14 -34.13 6.33 -27.37
CA THR A 14 -34.88 7.49 -26.87
C THR A 14 -36.31 7.53 -27.39
N ILE A 15 -36.54 7.04 -28.62
CA ILE A 15 -37.87 6.93 -29.24
C ILE A 15 -38.80 6.03 -28.42
N ALA A 16 -38.30 4.93 -27.85
CA ALA A 16 -39.10 4.04 -27.01
C ALA A 16 -39.52 4.70 -25.69
N LEU A 17 -38.64 5.53 -25.09
CA LEU A 17 -38.97 6.29 -23.88
C LEU A 17 -39.97 7.42 -24.15
N LEU A 18 -39.94 8.03 -25.35
CA LEU A 18 -40.92 9.05 -25.75
C LEU A 18 -42.31 8.44 -26.02
N ILE A 19 -42.38 7.26 -26.62
CA ILE A 19 -43.64 6.51 -26.76
C ILE A 19 -44.19 6.15 -25.38
N LEU A 20 -43.33 5.70 -24.46
CA LEU A 20 -43.71 5.39 -23.08
C LEU A 20 -44.15 6.63 -22.29
N LEU A 21 -43.57 7.80 -22.53
CA LEU A 21 -43.99 9.08 -21.91
C LEU A 21 -45.45 9.42 -22.21
N GLY A 22 -45.95 9.05 -23.40
CA GLY A 22 -47.36 9.21 -23.78
C GLY A 22 -48.31 8.23 -23.10
N LEU A 23 -47.83 7.05 -22.68
CA LEU A 23 -48.64 5.98 -22.07
C LEU A 23 -48.56 5.97 -20.53
N ALA A 24 -47.37 6.26 -19.98
CA ALA A 24 -47.06 6.20 -18.56
C ALA A 24 -45.97 7.24 -18.19
N PRO A 25 -46.35 8.50 -17.92
CA PRO A 25 -45.40 9.61 -17.79
C PRO A 25 -44.41 9.43 -16.64
N TRP A 26 -44.87 8.99 -15.48
CA TRP A 26 -44.06 8.74 -14.28
C TRP A 26 -42.98 7.66 -14.49
N LEU A 27 -43.31 6.57 -15.19
CA LEU A 27 -42.36 5.48 -15.47
C LEU A 27 -41.28 5.92 -16.47
N SER A 28 -41.66 6.76 -17.44
CA SER A 28 -40.72 7.31 -18.42
C SER A 28 -39.66 8.23 -17.78
N VAL A 29 -40.05 9.04 -16.79
CA VAL A 29 -39.13 9.92 -16.06
C VAL A 29 -38.12 9.10 -15.26
N ILE A 30 -38.56 8.04 -14.58
CA ILE A 30 -37.67 7.14 -13.82
C ILE A 30 -36.67 6.47 -14.77
N LEU A 31 -37.13 5.92 -15.90
CA LEU A 31 -36.24 5.28 -16.87
C LEU A 31 -35.29 6.27 -17.55
N PHE A 32 -35.68 7.53 -17.71
CA PHE A 32 -34.80 8.58 -18.24
C PHE A 32 -33.65 8.88 -17.27
N ILE A 33 -33.94 8.94 -15.97
CA ILE A 33 -32.93 9.14 -14.92
C ILE A 33 -32.00 7.93 -14.83
N VAL A 34 -32.54 6.71 -14.79
CA VAL A 34 -31.75 5.48 -14.76
C VAL A 34 -30.87 5.35 -16.00
N ARG A 35 -31.40 5.65 -17.18
CA ARG A 35 -30.65 5.69 -18.45
C ARG A 35 -29.55 6.75 -18.42
N ALA A 36 -29.78 7.94 -17.84
CA ALA A 36 -28.78 8.99 -17.76
C ALA A 36 -27.61 8.58 -16.84
N ILE A 37 -27.91 7.95 -15.71
CA ILE A 37 -26.92 7.44 -14.76
C ILE A 37 -26.13 6.28 -15.39
N ASP A 38 -26.80 5.31 -16.01
CA ASP A 38 -26.18 4.13 -16.62
C ASP A 38 -25.31 4.49 -17.85
N ARG A 39 -25.71 5.52 -18.61
CA ARG A 39 -24.94 6.03 -19.75
C ARG A 39 -23.74 6.88 -19.31
N ASP A 40 -23.81 7.53 -18.15
CA ASP A 40 -22.67 8.26 -17.58
C ASP A 40 -21.66 7.31 -16.94
N SER A 41 -22.11 6.22 -16.31
CA SER A 41 -21.22 5.17 -15.80
C SER A 41 -20.51 4.42 -16.94
N GLU A 42 -21.23 4.03 -18.00
CA GLU A 42 -20.62 3.38 -19.16
C GLU A 42 -19.54 4.27 -19.81
N LYS A 43 -19.81 5.57 -19.96
CA LYS A 43 -18.82 6.53 -20.47
C LYS A 43 -17.59 6.65 -19.57
N LYS A 44 -17.76 6.56 -18.25
CA LYS A 44 -16.64 6.56 -17.29
C LYS A 44 -15.82 5.29 -17.41
N GLU A 45 -16.46 4.13 -17.54
CA GLU A 45 -15.77 2.84 -17.74
C GLU A 45 -15.01 2.79 -19.07
N LEU A 46 -15.59 3.31 -20.17
CA LEU A 46 -14.93 3.41 -21.47
C LEU A 46 -13.73 4.36 -21.46
N ARG A 47 -13.82 5.48 -20.73
CA ARG A 47 -12.70 6.42 -20.56
C ARG A 47 -11.57 5.78 -19.76
N ALA A 48 -11.88 5.17 -18.61
CA ALA A 48 -10.90 4.44 -17.81
C ALA A 48 -10.25 3.28 -18.59
N ALA A 49 -11.00 2.61 -19.47
CA ALA A 49 -10.46 1.56 -20.34
C ALA A 49 -9.52 2.12 -21.42
N ARG A 50 -9.83 3.28 -22.01
CA ARG A 50 -8.94 3.98 -22.95
C ARG A 50 -7.66 4.47 -22.27
N GLU A 51 -7.79 5.07 -21.09
CA GLU A 51 -6.64 5.54 -20.30
C GLU A 51 -5.73 4.38 -19.91
N ARG A 52 -6.27 3.21 -19.53
CA ARG A 52 -5.47 2.00 -19.31
C ARG A 52 -4.78 1.49 -20.57
N GLN A 53 -5.40 1.63 -21.74
CA GLN A 53 -4.79 1.23 -23.01
C GLN A 53 -3.68 2.19 -23.44
N GLU A 54 -3.87 3.50 -23.25
CA GLU A 54 -2.84 4.52 -23.47
C GLU A 54 -1.67 4.33 -22.49
N TYR A 55 -1.96 4.12 -21.20
CA TYR A 55 -0.97 3.78 -20.18
C TYR A 55 -0.20 2.50 -20.55
N ALA A 56 -0.88 1.43 -20.98
CA ALA A 56 -0.23 0.19 -21.40
C ALA A 56 0.58 0.33 -22.71
N ALA A 57 0.26 1.30 -23.58
CA ALA A 57 1.01 1.56 -24.80
C ALA A 57 2.34 2.27 -24.53
N ASP A 58 2.41 3.10 -23.48
CA ASP A 58 3.63 3.79 -23.05
C ASP A 58 4.69 2.83 -22.44
N PHE A 59 4.29 1.65 -21.96
CA PHE A 59 5.21 0.61 -21.44
C PHE A 59 5.61 -0.44 -22.49
N ARG A 60 5.38 -0.20 -23.78
CA ARG A 60 5.82 -1.12 -24.81
C ARG A 60 7.36 -1.06 -24.91
N PRO A 61 8.10 -2.16 -24.66
CA PRO A 61 9.56 -2.13 -24.72
C PRO A 61 9.99 -1.80 -26.17
N GLN A 62 10.55 -0.61 -26.38
CA GLN A 62 11.30 -0.29 -27.59
C GLN A 62 12.65 -1.03 -27.53
N ASP A 63 12.82 -1.93 -28.50
CA ASP A 63 14.04 -2.61 -28.96
C ASP A 63 15.18 -2.81 -27.95
N THR A 64 15.12 -3.94 -27.23
CA THR A 64 16.25 -4.52 -26.46
C THR A 64 17.32 -5.15 -27.36
N ARG A 65 17.80 -4.43 -28.38
CA ARG A 65 18.97 -4.83 -29.18
C ARG A 65 20.06 -3.77 -29.14
N GLN A 66 20.61 -3.53 -27.95
CA GLN A 66 22.00 -3.07 -27.75
C GLN A 66 22.23 -2.80 -26.26
N ALA A 67 22.62 -3.81 -25.50
CA ALA A 67 23.28 -3.62 -24.21
C ALA A 67 24.05 -4.89 -23.84
N ASN A 68 25.07 -5.21 -24.65
CA ASN A 68 26.12 -6.12 -24.24
C ASN A 68 27.40 -5.29 -24.13
N SER A 69 27.64 -4.74 -22.94
CA SER A 69 28.92 -4.17 -22.54
C SER A 69 28.96 -4.17 -21.01
N GLN A 70 29.78 -5.08 -20.47
CA GLN A 70 30.07 -5.20 -19.05
C GLN A 70 30.80 -3.94 -18.52
N ASN A 71 30.48 -3.58 -17.26
CA ASN A 71 31.11 -2.57 -16.41
C ASN A 71 30.90 -1.08 -16.74
N GLU A 72 29.67 -0.59 -16.56
CA GLU A 72 29.40 0.82 -16.25
C GLU A 72 28.48 0.90 -15.02
N PRO A 73 28.67 1.87 -14.09
CA PRO A 73 27.79 2.07 -12.95
C PRO A 73 26.36 2.34 -13.43
N TYR A 74 25.40 1.60 -12.86
CA TYR A 74 24.01 1.63 -13.26
C TYR A 74 23.41 3.04 -13.09
N ASN A 75 23.19 3.73 -14.20
CA ASN A 75 22.69 5.10 -14.21
C ASN A 75 21.16 5.13 -14.12
N TYR A 76 20.64 5.31 -12.91
CA TYR A 76 19.21 5.43 -12.65
C TYR A 76 18.53 6.65 -13.31
N SER A 77 19.28 7.65 -13.82
CA SER A 77 18.70 8.84 -14.44
C SER A 77 18.45 8.71 -15.95
N ALA A 78 18.88 7.62 -16.60
CA ALA A 78 18.85 7.49 -18.06
C ALA A 78 17.53 6.92 -18.63
N HIS A 79 16.62 6.41 -17.79
CA HIS A 79 15.37 5.79 -18.22
C HIS A 79 14.10 6.62 -17.99
N TYR A 80 14.24 7.90 -17.59
CA TYR A 80 13.09 8.74 -17.24
C TYR A 80 13.08 10.04 -18.04
N THR A 81 12.67 9.95 -19.29
CA THR A 81 12.09 11.10 -20.00
C THR A 81 10.60 10.83 -20.19
N ALA A 82 9.86 10.88 -19.10
CA ALA A 82 8.40 10.83 -19.13
C ALA A 82 7.86 12.26 -19.15
N ASN A 83 7.30 12.62 -20.28
CA ASN A 83 6.88 13.94 -20.75
C ASN A 83 5.66 14.50 -19.98
N HIS A 84 5.70 14.55 -18.64
CA HIS A 84 4.56 14.94 -17.78
C HIS A 84 4.89 16.16 -16.89
N ASP A 85 5.42 17.22 -17.50
CA ASP A 85 5.75 18.49 -16.83
C ASP A 85 4.56 19.46 -16.70
N HIS A 86 3.32 18.99 -16.80
CA HIS A 86 2.14 19.85 -16.72
C HIS A 86 1.11 19.35 -15.69
N PRO A 87 0.53 20.26 -14.87
CA PRO A 87 -0.49 19.91 -13.90
C PRO A 87 -1.59 19.11 -14.59
N THR A 88 -1.86 17.91 -14.07
CA THR A 88 -2.87 17.02 -14.63
C THR A 88 -4.22 17.73 -14.63
N LEU A 89 -4.99 17.58 -15.72
CA LEU A 89 -6.29 18.25 -15.90
C LEU A 89 -7.25 17.96 -14.74
N GLU A 90 -7.08 16.82 -14.08
CA GLU A 90 -7.86 16.41 -12.90
C GLU A 90 -7.56 17.27 -11.67
N GLN A 91 -6.29 17.59 -11.42
CA GLN A 91 -5.87 18.44 -10.31
C GLN A 91 -6.43 19.87 -10.46
N GLN A 92 -6.45 20.41 -11.67
CA GLN A 92 -7.07 21.71 -11.91
C GLN A 92 -8.60 21.67 -11.75
N ARG A 93 -9.23 20.55 -12.11
CA ARG A 93 -10.68 20.38 -12.03
C ARG A 93 -11.16 20.23 -10.59
N SER A 94 -10.46 19.47 -9.75
CA SER A 94 -10.78 19.32 -8.33
C SER A 94 -10.64 20.66 -7.58
N LYS A 95 -9.57 21.43 -7.85
CA LYS A 95 -9.35 22.78 -7.29
C LYS A 95 -10.48 23.74 -7.66
N ARG A 96 -10.92 23.76 -8.92
CA ARG A 96 -12.07 24.58 -9.36
C ARG A 96 -13.38 24.13 -8.72
N HIS A 97 -13.57 22.83 -8.49
CA HIS A 97 -14.77 22.29 -7.86
C HIS A 97 -14.87 22.68 -6.38
N GLN A 98 -13.79 22.51 -5.62
CA GLN A 98 -13.68 22.94 -4.22
C GLN A 98 -13.93 24.44 -4.03
N GLN A 99 -13.36 25.27 -4.92
CA GLN A 99 -13.59 26.72 -4.91
C GLN A 99 -15.07 27.07 -5.17
N LYS A 100 -15.71 26.40 -6.12
CA LYS A 100 -17.14 26.59 -6.42
C LYS A 100 -18.02 26.20 -5.23
N ILE A 101 -17.76 25.06 -4.59
CA ILE A 101 -18.52 24.62 -3.39
C ILE A 101 -18.38 25.64 -2.27
N THR A 102 -17.15 26.11 -2.01
CA THR A 102 -16.88 27.10 -0.95
C THR A 102 -17.63 28.41 -1.23
N GLN A 103 -17.64 28.89 -2.48
CA GLN A 103 -18.38 30.10 -2.86
C GLN A 103 -19.90 29.91 -2.69
N LEU A 104 -20.46 28.79 -3.16
CA LEU A 104 -21.89 28.50 -3.02
C LEU A 104 -22.32 28.41 -1.56
N CYS A 105 -21.59 27.67 -0.72
CA CYS A 105 -21.90 27.56 0.72
C CYS A 105 -21.78 28.92 1.43
N THR A 106 -20.82 29.76 1.05
CA THR A 106 -20.68 31.10 1.64
C THR A 106 -21.88 32.00 1.27
N ILE A 107 -22.26 32.02 -0.01
CA ILE A 107 -23.35 32.86 -0.51
C ILE A 107 -24.69 32.38 0.05
N ALA A 108 -24.99 31.07 -0.08
CA ALA A 108 -26.23 30.50 0.43
C ALA A 108 -26.34 30.61 1.95
N GLY A 109 -25.24 30.37 2.67
CA GLY A 109 -25.19 30.51 4.13
C GLY A 109 -25.45 31.94 4.60
N ALA A 110 -24.84 32.94 3.94
CA ALA A 110 -25.07 34.35 4.24
C ALA A 110 -26.52 34.78 3.95
N ILE A 111 -27.07 34.36 2.81
CA ILE A 111 -28.47 34.67 2.45
C ILE A 111 -29.42 34.07 3.48
N LEU A 112 -29.30 32.77 3.78
CA LEU A 112 -30.17 32.08 4.74
C LEU A 112 -30.10 32.69 6.15
N LEU A 113 -28.89 33.08 6.59
CA LEU A 113 -28.71 33.71 7.89
C LEU A 113 -29.39 35.08 7.94
N VAL A 114 -29.18 35.94 6.94
CA VAL A 114 -29.80 37.26 6.87
C VAL A 114 -31.33 37.14 6.76
N THR A 115 -31.85 36.28 5.89
CA THR A 115 -33.31 36.09 5.75
C THR A 115 -33.92 35.52 7.02
N GLY A 116 -33.24 34.60 7.70
CA GLY A 116 -33.70 34.05 8.97
C GLY A 116 -33.75 35.08 10.09
N VAL A 117 -32.72 35.93 10.22
CA VAL A 117 -32.67 36.99 11.25
C VAL A 117 -33.70 38.08 10.99
N VAL A 118 -33.87 38.52 9.74
CA VAL A 118 -34.89 39.52 9.38
C VAL A 118 -36.30 38.98 9.65
N GLY A 119 -36.59 37.75 9.20
CA GLY A 119 -37.90 37.13 9.44
C GLY A 119 -38.20 36.86 10.91
N MET A 120 -37.17 36.67 11.74
CA MET A 120 -37.34 36.54 13.20
C MET A 120 -37.86 37.84 13.85
N GLY A 121 -37.55 39.01 13.28
CA GLY A 121 -38.13 40.30 13.69
C GLY A 121 -39.62 40.40 13.38
N ASP A 122 -40.04 39.91 12.21
CA ASP A 122 -41.45 39.93 11.76
C ASP A 122 -42.33 38.94 12.54
N TRP A 123 -41.74 37.89 13.12
CA TRP A 123 -42.49 36.94 13.96
C TRP A 123 -43.00 37.56 15.27
N ILE A 124 -42.27 38.55 15.84
CA ILE A 124 -42.60 39.17 17.13
C ILE A 124 -44.04 39.76 17.12
N GLY A 125 -44.60 40.07 15.94
CA GLY A 125 -45.98 40.55 15.79
C GLY A 125 -47.04 39.52 15.39
N SER A 126 -46.69 38.29 14.98
CA SER A 126 -47.64 37.38 14.30
C SER A 126 -47.95 36.06 15.03
N SER A 127 -47.19 35.69 16.07
CA SER A 127 -47.36 34.46 16.88
C SER A 127 -47.50 33.13 16.09
N ASN A 128 -47.10 33.10 14.82
CA ASN A 128 -47.16 31.90 13.98
C ASN A 128 -45.97 30.98 14.27
N TRP A 129 -46.22 29.87 14.96
CA TRP A 129 -45.18 28.89 15.34
C TRP A 129 -44.48 28.21 14.16
N ASN A 130 -45.17 28.03 13.03
CA ASN A 130 -44.57 27.44 11.84
C ASN A 130 -43.56 28.40 11.17
N ALA A 131 -43.88 29.70 11.17
CA ALA A 131 -42.97 30.73 10.69
C ALA A 131 -41.72 30.83 11.58
N LEU A 132 -41.89 30.79 12.91
CA LEU A 132 -40.77 30.75 13.86
C LEU A 132 -39.84 29.56 13.63
N PHE A 133 -40.39 28.36 13.45
CA PHE A 133 -39.59 27.17 13.18
C PHE A 133 -38.80 27.31 11.87
N THR A 134 -39.44 27.84 10.83
CA THR A 134 -38.80 28.08 9.52
C THR A 134 -37.63 29.06 9.64
N PHE A 135 -37.79 30.18 10.35
CA PHE A 135 -36.72 31.15 10.55
C PHE A 135 -35.57 30.60 11.40
N LEU A 136 -35.87 29.83 12.46
CA LEU A 136 -34.85 29.14 13.24
C LEU A 136 -34.04 28.15 12.39
N CYS A 137 -34.70 27.35 11.56
CA CYS A 137 -34.02 26.43 10.65
C CYS A 137 -33.13 27.18 9.65
N MET A 138 -33.55 28.34 9.14
CA MET A 138 -32.73 29.17 8.24
C MET A 138 -31.52 29.78 8.95
N ILE A 139 -31.66 30.26 10.19
CA ILE A 139 -30.54 30.78 10.98
C ILE A 139 -29.54 29.68 11.30
N VAL A 140 -30.02 28.52 11.76
CA VAL A 140 -29.15 27.37 12.10
C VAL A 140 -28.48 26.82 10.84
N GLY A 141 -29.23 26.64 9.75
CA GLY A 141 -28.71 26.16 8.47
C GLY A 141 -27.73 27.14 7.83
N GLY A 142 -28.04 28.45 7.85
CA GLY A 142 -27.18 29.52 7.36
C GLY A 142 -25.88 29.63 8.17
N GLY A 143 -25.97 29.59 9.49
CA GLY A 143 -24.81 29.55 10.40
C GLY A 143 -23.94 28.32 10.19
N GLY A 144 -24.55 27.14 10.04
CA GLY A 144 -23.85 25.89 9.73
C GLY A 144 -23.11 25.93 8.39
N ALA A 145 -23.76 26.43 7.33
CA ALA A 145 -23.14 26.58 6.01
C ALA A 145 -21.98 27.58 6.01
N LEU A 146 -22.07 28.67 6.79
CA LEU A 146 -20.96 29.60 6.97
C LEU A 146 -19.79 28.98 7.75
N ALA A 147 -20.06 28.26 8.85
CA ALA A 147 -19.03 27.53 9.59
C ALA A 147 -18.32 26.49 8.71
N PHE A 148 -19.08 25.76 7.89
CA PHE A 148 -18.54 24.81 6.92
C PHE A 148 -17.69 25.50 5.84
N SER A 149 -18.13 26.65 5.31
CA SER A 149 -17.34 27.41 4.33
C SER A 149 -16.03 27.95 4.91
N LEU A 150 -16.01 28.32 6.20
CA LEU A 150 -14.77 28.70 6.91
C LEU A 150 -13.83 27.50 7.09
N MET A 151 -14.36 26.31 7.38
CA MET A 151 -13.56 25.08 7.42
C MET A 151 -12.93 24.78 6.06
N LEU A 152 -13.69 24.89 4.97
CA LEU A 152 -13.16 24.70 3.61
C LEU A 152 -12.06 25.73 3.28
N LYS A 153 -12.22 26.99 3.69
CA LYS A 153 -11.17 28.02 3.51
C LYS A 153 -9.90 27.70 4.31
N ARG A 154 -10.01 27.10 5.49
CA ARG A 154 -8.85 26.62 6.28
C ARG A 154 -8.14 25.48 5.56
N VAL A 155 -8.90 24.51 5.02
CA VAL A 155 -8.35 23.42 4.20
C VAL A 155 -7.65 23.97 2.97
N SER A 156 -8.27 24.88 2.21
CA SER A 156 -7.63 25.52 1.05
C SER A 156 -6.39 26.35 1.41
N LYS A 157 -6.29 26.89 2.63
CA LYS A 157 -5.09 27.60 3.10
C LYS A 157 -3.96 26.61 3.40
N LEU A 158 -4.28 25.50 4.06
CA LEU A 158 -3.35 24.40 4.31
C LEU A 158 -2.85 23.82 3.00
N GLU A 159 -3.75 23.59 2.04
CA GLU A 159 -3.44 23.20 0.66
C GLU A 159 -2.48 24.16 -0.03
N ARG A 160 -2.63 25.48 0.11
CA ARG A 160 -1.68 26.45 -0.47
C ARG A 160 -0.31 26.42 0.20
N GLN A 161 -0.25 26.08 1.49
CA GLN A 161 1.02 25.88 2.17
C GLN A 161 1.65 24.54 1.78
N LEU A 162 0.81 23.52 1.55
CA LEU A 162 1.21 22.26 0.95
C LEU A 162 1.74 22.48 -0.48
N ASP A 163 1.01 23.14 -1.39
CA ASP A 163 1.47 23.47 -2.75
C ASP A 163 2.82 24.20 -2.74
N LYS A 164 3.10 25.05 -1.73
CA LYS A 164 4.39 25.74 -1.58
C LYS A 164 5.53 24.83 -1.14
N VAL A 165 5.24 23.79 -0.36
CA VAL A 165 6.22 22.79 0.11
C VAL A 165 6.36 21.66 -0.92
N VAL A 166 5.27 21.30 -1.59
CA VAL A 166 5.14 20.25 -2.60
C VAL A 166 5.79 20.69 -3.91
N GLY A 167 5.56 21.93 -4.37
CA GLY A 167 6.27 22.50 -5.53
C GLY A 167 6.43 21.53 -6.71
N ASP A 168 7.69 21.33 -7.14
CA ASP A 168 8.12 20.35 -8.16
C ASP A 168 8.76 19.09 -7.55
N GLN A 169 8.55 18.82 -6.25
CA GLN A 169 9.15 17.65 -5.62
C GLN A 169 8.32 16.39 -5.88
N ASP A 170 8.95 15.38 -6.48
CA ASP A 170 8.33 14.11 -6.84
C ASP A 170 7.99 13.25 -5.60
N ASN A 171 8.75 13.40 -4.51
CA ASN A 171 8.62 12.65 -3.26
C ASN A 171 8.82 13.56 -2.05
N ILE A 172 7.90 13.54 -1.07
CA ILE A 172 7.91 14.47 0.07
C ILE A 172 7.85 13.71 1.40
N PRO A 173 8.75 13.97 2.37
CA PRO A 173 8.69 13.35 3.69
C PRO A 173 7.41 13.79 4.43
N LEU A 174 6.63 12.84 4.92
CA LEU A 174 5.37 13.14 5.61
C LEU A 174 5.59 13.96 6.88
N GLN A 175 6.71 13.74 7.58
CA GLN A 175 7.03 14.47 8.80
C GLN A 175 7.25 15.97 8.54
N GLU A 176 7.97 16.31 7.48
CA GLU A 176 8.17 17.70 7.06
C GLU A 176 6.89 18.32 6.53
N LEU A 177 6.09 17.56 5.79
CA LEU A 177 4.79 17.98 5.29
C LEU A 177 3.85 18.38 6.43
N PHE A 178 3.74 17.53 7.46
CA PHE A 178 2.87 17.76 8.60
C PHE A 178 3.41 18.83 9.55
N ALA A 179 4.73 18.89 9.74
CA ALA A 179 5.37 19.95 10.51
C ALA A 179 5.17 21.33 9.85
N ALA A 180 5.33 21.43 8.53
CA ALA A 180 5.09 22.66 7.78
C ALA A 180 3.61 23.06 7.76
N ALA A 181 2.70 22.08 7.78
CA ALA A 181 1.26 22.32 7.87
C ALA A 181 0.76 22.61 9.31
N GLY A 182 1.58 22.35 10.34
CA GLY A 182 1.19 22.48 11.75
C GLY A 182 0.10 21.48 12.18
N ILE A 183 0.04 20.30 11.55
CA ILE A 183 -0.98 19.27 11.81
C ILE A 183 -0.30 18.07 12.48
N PRO A 184 -0.89 17.46 13.52
CA PRO A 184 -0.35 16.24 14.11
C PRO A 184 -0.44 15.07 13.11
N ALA A 185 0.59 14.22 13.07
CA ALA A 185 0.80 13.23 12.00
C ALA A 185 -0.34 12.20 11.85
N ASP A 186 -1.02 11.86 12.95
CA ASP A 186 -2.17 10.96 12.99
C ASP A 186 -3.39 11.53 12.24
N LYS A 187 -3.67 12.82 12.40
CA LYS A 187 -4.73 13.52 11.65
C LYS A 187 -4.27 13.88 10.25
N GLY A 188 -3.00 14.24 10.08
CA GLY A 188 -2.40 14.58 8.79
C GLY A 188 -2.52 13.45 7.78
N ARG A 189 -2.22 12.20 8.18
CA ARG A 189 -2.35 11.03 7.30
C ARG A 189 -3.76 10.81 6.78
N LYS A 190 -4.77 10.89 7.65
CA LYS A 190 -6.18 10.72 7.24
C LYS A 190 -6.65 11.77 6.24
N ILE A 191 -6.20 13.01 6.44
CA ILE A 191 -6.48 14.12 5.51
C ILE A 191 -5.80 13.86 4.17
N LEU A 192 -4.56 13.37 4.20
CA LEU A 192 -3.77 13.09 3.01
C LEU A 192 -4.32 11.91 2.20
N GLU A 193 -4.71 10.84 2.87
CA GLU A 193 -5.41 9.68 2.27
C GLU A 193 -6.70 10.12 1.58
N SER A 194 -7.53 10.92 2.27
CA SER A 194 -8.74 11.49 1.68
C SER A 194 -8.42 12.39 0.48
N ALA A 195 -7.36 13.19 0.52
CA ALA A 195 -6.97 14.05 -0.58
C ALA A 195 -6.47 13.25 -1.80
N ILE A 196 -5.75 12.15 -1.59
CA ILE A 196 -5.34 11.21 -2.64
C ILE A 196 -6.56 10.55 -3.29
N ASP A 197 -7.50 10.04 -2.49
CA ASP A 197 -8.75 9.41 -2.98
C ASP A 197 -9.58 10.37 -3.84
N HIS A 198 -9.53 11.67 -3.55
CA HIS A 198 -10.23 12.71 -4.31
C HIS A 198 -9.43 13.26 -5.49
N GLY A 199 -8.29 12.64 -5.83
CA GLY A 199 -7.45 12.99 -6.97
C GLY A 199 -6.73 14.33 -6.81
N TYR A 200 -6.48 14.78 -5.57
CA TYR A 200 -5.82 16.07 -5.32
C TYR A 200 -4.36 16.09 -5.77
N PHE A 201 -3.67 14.95 -5.66
CA PHE A 201 -2.25 14.79 -5.98
C PHE A 201 -2.00 14.13 -7.35
N GLY A 202 -3.06 13.81 -8.10
CA GLY A 202 -2.98 13.08 -9.36
C GLY A 202 -3.24 11.56 -9.20
N PRO A 203 -3.36 10.84 -10.33
CA PRO A 203 -3.76 9.43 -10.34
C PRO A 203 -2.70 8.48 -9.78
N ASP A 204 -1.42 8.88 -9.81
CA ASP A 204 -0.28 8.04 -9.41
C ASP A 204 0.21 8.34 -7.99
N ALA A 205 -0.48 9.22 -7.26
CA ALA A 205 -0.05 9.61 -5.92
C ALA A 205 -0.44 8.56 -4.88
N TYR A 206 0.49 8.21 -3.99
CA TYR A 206 0.23 7.30 -2.88
C TYR A 206 1.13 7.60 -1.68
N ILE A 207 0.75 7.06 -0.53
CA ILE A 207 1.56 7.12 0.69
C ILE A 207 2.42 5.86 0.76
N ASP A 208 3.74 6.01 0.70
CA ASP A 208 4.66 4.89 0.97
C ASP A 208 4.89 4.77 2.49
N ASN A 209 4.12 3.87 3.11
CA ASN A 209 4.23 3.58 4.55
C ASN A 209 5.57 2.94 4.96
N ARG A 210 6.37 2.45 4.01
CA ARG A 210 7.69 1.86 4.29
C ARG A 210 8.77 2.92 4.44
N THR A 211 8.68 4.02 3.69
CA THR A 211 9.67 5.11 3.68
C THR A 211 9.19 6.38 4.38
N ASP A 212 7.89 6.45 4.67
CA ASP A 212 7.21 7.62 5.24
C ASP A 212 7.19 8.85 4.33
N PHE A 213 7.02 8.60 3.03
CA PHE A 213 6.89 9.62 1.99
C PHE A 213 5.48 9.67 1.40
N LEU A 214 5.05 10.88 1.06
CA LEU A 214 4.04 11.10 0.03
C LEU A 214 4.74 11.07 -1.33
N VAL A 215 4.41 10.09 -2.15
CA VAL A 215 4.87 9.99 -3.53
C VAL A 215 3.83 10.69 -4.41
N VAL A 216 4.22 11.75 -5.08
CA VAL A 216 3.33 12.55 -5.95
C VAL A 216 3.59 12.21 -7.42
N ARG A 217 4.86 11.92 -7.80
CA ARG A 217 5.27 11.57 -9.17
C ARG A 217 6.40 10.52 -9.14
N GLY A 218 6.39 9.58 -10.08
CA GLY A 218 7.46 8.57 -10.22
C GLY A 218 7.38 7.40 -9.21
N ALA A 219 8.45 6.61 -9.13
CA ALA A 219 8.54 5.48 -8.20
C ALA A 219 8.95 5.97 -6.79
N ALA A 220 8.42 5.33 -5.74
CA ALA A 220 8.79 5.62 -4.37
C ALA A 220 10.32 5.61 -4.20
N PRO A 221 10.88 6.48 -3.34
CA PRO A 221 12.27 6.39 -2.96
C PRO A 221 12.57 4.96 -2.55
N ILE A 222 13.55 4.34 -3.21
CA ILE A 222 14.08 3.08 -2.73
C ILE A 222 14.65 3.43 -1.34
N PRO A 223 14.20 2.76 -0.25
CA PRO A 223 14.72 3.01 1.09
C PRO A 223 16.21 2.91 0.94
N ALA A 224 16.90 3.96 1.39
CA ALA A 224 18.34 3.90 1.52
C ALA A 224 18.63 2.53 2.14
N PRO A 225 19.52 1.72 1.52
CA PRO A 225 20.05 0.54 2.19
C PRO A 225 20.34 0.98 3.63
N PRO A 226 19.84 0.26 4.66
CA PRO A 226 20.05 0.66 6.05
C PRO A 226 21.49 1.14 6.16
N PRO A 227 21.74 2.37 6.67
CA PRO A 227 23.08 2.92 6.71
C PRO A 227 23.98 1.80 7.18
N ALA A 228 24.95 1.44 6.32
CA ALA A 228 25.85 0.32 6.58
C ALA A 228 26.25 0.47 8.03
N PRO A 229 25.99 -0.54 8.89
CA PRO A 229 26.10 -0.38 10.33
C PRO A 229 27.40 0.37 10.59
N GLU A 230 27.32 1.53 11.26
CA GLU A 230 28.54 2.16 11.76
C GLU A 230 29.35 1.04 12.41
N PRO A 231 30.64 0.89 12.06
CA PRO A 231 31.43 -0.21 12.54
C PRO A 231 31.35 -0.21 14.07
N ASP A 232 30.57 -1.16 14.58
CA ASP A 232 30.43 -1.43 16.00
C ASP A 232 31.85 -1.77 16.47
N PRO A 233 32.33 -1.29 17.61
CA PRO A 233 33.71 -1.53 18.07
C PRO A 233 34.01 -3.02 18.39
N THR A 234 33.04 -3.90 18.16
CA THR A 234 33.11 -5.34 18.35
C THR A 234 33.26 -6.02 17.01
N ASP A 235 34.29 -6.86 16.88
CA ASP A 235 34.58 -7.78 15.76
C ASP A 235 33.50 -8.87 15.58
N GLU A 236 32.23 -8.55 15.85
CA GLU A 236 31.11 -9.47 15.82
C GLU A 236 30.54 -9.57 14.41
N THR A 237 30.35 -10.80 13.91
CA THR A 237 29.84 -11.00 12.56
C THR A 237 28.37 -10.56 12.47
N GLN A 238 27.92 -10.21 11.25
CA GLN A 238 26.50 -9.89 11.02
C GLN A 238 25.56 -11.00 11.50
N TYR A 239 25.99 -12.27 11.42
CA TYR A 239 25.22 -13.43 11.83
C TYR A 239 25.10 -13.53 13.36
N GLU A 240 26.19 -13.31 14.09
CA GLU A 240 26.20 -13.29 15.55
C GLU A 240 25.26 -12.21 16.10
N LYS A 241 25.28 -11.02 15.49
CA LYS A 241 24.35 -9.93 15.83
C LYS A 241 22.89 -10.35 15.67
N LEU A 242 22.56 -11.03 14.57
CA LEU A 242 21.18 -11.48 14.30
C LEU A 242 20.74 -12.60 15.25
N LEU A 243 21.64 -13.52 15.61
CA LEU A 243 21.36 -14.56 16.60
C LEU A 243 21.13 -13.95 18.00
N ARG A 244 21.96 -12.98 18.40
CA ARG A 244 21.76 -12.25 19.64
C ARG A 244 20.39 -11.56 19.69
N GLN A 245 19.97 -10.94 18.60
CA GLN A 245 18.64 -10.31 18.52
C GLN A 245 17.51 -11.33 18.68
N LEU A 246 17.64 -12.53 18.08
CA LEU A 246 16.66 -13.61 18.27
C LEU A 246 16.62 -14.09 19.71
N HIS A 247 17.78 -14.27 20.33
CA HIS A 247 17.89 -14.67 21.72
C HIS A 247 17.25 -13.65 22.68
N GLN A 248 17.51 -12.35 22.45
CA GLN A 248 16.92 -11.26 23.22
C GLN A 248 15.40 -11.18 23.03
N ALA A 249 14.92 -11.30 21.79
CA ALA A 249 13.48 -11.32 21.50
C ALA A 249 12.79 -12.52 22.15
N GLY A 250 13.44 -13.69 22.17
CA GLY A 250 12.98 -14.89 22.89
C GLY A 250 12.90 -14.68 24.40
N SER A 251 13.96 -14.13 24.98
CA SER A 251 14.07 -13.90 26.43
C SER A 251 13.10 -12.85 26.97
N ALA A 252 12.62 -11.94 26.12
CA ALA A 252 11.62 -10.93 26.48
C ALA A 252 10.18 -11.46 26.54
N LEU A 253 9.92 -12.67 26.03
CA LEU A 253 8.59 -13.28 26.04
C LEU A 253 8.27 -13.86 27.42
N SER A 254 7.03 -13.71 27.88
CA SER A 254 6.55 -14.37 29.11
C SER A 254 5.81 -15.68 28.83
N ASP A 255 5.34 -15.88 27.60
CA ASP A 255 4.61 -17.08 27.16
C ASP A 255 5.59 -18.23 26.79
N PRO A 256 5.54 -19.38 27.49
CA PRO A 256 6.43 -20.52 27.23
C PRO A 256 6.34 -21.08 25.80
N VAL A 257 5.14 -21.09 25.21
CA VAL A 257 4.93 -21.62 23.85
C VAL A 257 5.62 -20.74 22.81
N MET A 258 5.67 -19.44 23.07
CA MET A 258 6.32 -18.47 22.20
C MET A 258 7.84 -18.45 22.41
N GLN A 259 8.31 -18.64 23.65
CA GLN A 259 9.73 -18.85 23.94
C GLN A 259 10.28 -20.07 23.20
N GLU A 260 9.54 -21.19 23.17
CA GLU A 260 9.94 -22.39 22.43
C GLU A 260 10.07 -22.12 20.92
N LYS A 261 9.12 -21.38 20.33
CA LYS A 261 9.17 -20.99 18.92
C LYS A 261 10.36 -20.07 18.62
N ALA A 262 10.64 -19.10 19.50
CA ALA A 262 11.80 -18.23 19.37
C ALA A 262 13.11 -19.03 19.43
N ALA A 263 13.23 -19.94 20.39
CA ALA A 263 14.39 -20.83 20.53
C ALA A 263 14.57 -21.73 19.31
N ARG A 264 13.47 -22.24 18.73
CA ARG A 264 13.52 -23.03 17.50
C ARG A 264 14.01 -22.22 16.31
N LEU A 265 13.51 -20.99 16.13
CA LEU A 265 13.96 -20.06 15.09
C LEU A 265 15.46 -19.72 15.26
N GLU A 266 15.90 -19.47 16.49
CA GLU A 266 17.31 -19.24 16.83
C GLU A 266 18.18 -20.44 16.46
N GLN A 267 17.78 -21.65 16.89
CA GLN A 267 18.52 -22.88 16.62
C GLN A 267 18.66 -23.16 15.12
N ILE A 268 17.58 -23.00 14.34
CA ILE A 268 17.62 -23.24 12.89
C ILE A 268 18.47 -22.16 12.20
N SER A 269 18.32 -20.90 12.60
CA SER A 269 19.10 -19.79 12.03
C SER A 269 20.60 -19.99 12.29
N ALA A 270 20.99 -20.44 13.49
CA ALA A 270 22.39 -20.71 13.82
C ALA A 270 22.98 -21.81 12.92
N ARG A 271 22.21 -22.87 12.64
CA ARG A 271 22.62 -23.92 11.70
C ARG A 271 22.75 -23.40 10.27
N ILE A 272 21.79 -22.60 9.82
CA ILE A 272 21.82 -21.98 8.49
C ILE A 272 23.08 -21.09 8.34
N PHE A 273 23.39 -20.26 9.33
CA PHE A 273 24.57 -19.39 9.28
C PHE A 273 25.88 -20.16 9.34
N ALA A 274 25.97 -21.21 10.17
CA ALA A 274 27.14 -22.07 10.20
C ALA A 274 27.41 -22.78 8.86
N LEU A 275 26.37 -23.06 8.05
CA LEU A 275 26.54 -23.55 6.67
C LEU A 275 26.98 -22.44 5.72
N ALA A 276 26.42 -21.24 5.86
CA ALA A 276 26.74 -20.07 5.03
C ALA A 276 28.18 -19.58 5.21
N GLU A 277 28.74 -19.71 6.41
CA GLU A 277 30.13 -19.37 6.71
C GLU A 277 31.12 -20.36 6.09
N LYS A 278 30.72 -21.62 5.96
CA LYS A 278 31.55 -22.68 5.35
C LYS A 278 31.54 -22.64 3.83
N ASP A 279 30.46 -22.15 3.23
CA ASP A 279 30.28 -22.15 1.79
C ASP A 279 29.69 -20.82 1.29
N ALA A 280 30.55 -20.03 0.63
CA ALA A 280 30.19 -18.73 0.06
C ALA A 280 29.11 -18.84 -1.04
N SER A 281 28.99 -19.98 -1.73
CA SER A 281 27.98 -20.18 -2.78
C SER A 281 26.55 -20.17 -2.24
N LYS A 282 26.37 -20.51 -0.95
CA LYS A 282 25.08 -20.51 -0.25
C LYS A 282 24.64 -19.12 0.20
N GLN A 283 25.54 -18.14 0.21
CA GLN A 283 25.22 -16.77 0.66
C GLN A 283 24.17 -16.11 -0.23
N GLU A 284 24.21 -16.34 -1.55
CA GLU A 284 23.21 -15.78 -2.46
C GLU A 284 21.81 -16.35 -2.21
N GLN A 285 21.72 -17.65 -1.93
CA GLN A 285 20.46 -18.32 -1.58
C GLN A 285 19.88 -17.82 -0.24
N LEU A 286 20.76 -17.34 0.65
CA LEU A 286 20.41 -16.81 1.97
C LEU A 286 20.13 -15.32 1.99
N ARG A 287 20.38 -14.59 0.91
CA ARG A 287 20.15 -13.14 0.85
C ARG A 287 18.73 -12.77 1.29
N LYS A 288 17.70 -13.45 0.77
CA LYS A 288 16.29 -13.20 1.12
C LYS A 288 15.95 -13.68 2.54
N PHE A 289 16.61 -14.72 3.03
CA PHE A 289 16.48 -15.17 4.41
C PHE A 289 16.91 -14.08 5.38
N ILE A 290 18.11 -13.53 5.18
CA ILE A 290 18.72 -12.50 6.03
C ILE A 290 18.01 -11.15 5.86
N SER A 291 17.68 -10.74 4.64
CA SER A 291 17.17 -9.39 4.38
C SER A 291 15.67 -9.23 4.60
N TYR A 292 14.91 -10.33 4.69
CA TYR A 292 13.44 -10.26 4.70
C TYR A 292 12.79 -11.18 5.73
N TYR A 293 13.08 -12.49 5.69
CA TYR A 293 12.38 -13.45 6.53
C TYR A 293 12.79 -13.32 8.01
N LEU A 294 14.09 -13.23 8.29
CA LEU A 294 14.61 -13.11 9.65
C LEU A 294 14.20 -11.81 10.37
N PRO A 295 14.32 -10.62 9.74
CA PRO A 295 13.84 -9.37 10.36
C PRO A 295 12.34 -9.38 10.60
N THR A 296 11.57 -10.03 9.71
CA THR A 296 10.12 -10.18 9.87
C THR A 296 9.79 -11.07 11.07
N SER A 297 10.49 -12.19 11.27
CA SER A 297 10.34 -13.04 12.46
C SER A 297 10.63 -12.28 13.75
N LEU A 298 11.73 -11.52 13.78
CA LEU A 298 12.08 -10.66 14.93
C LEU A 298 10.99 -9.62 15.22
N LYS A 299 10.46 -8.96 14.19
CA LYS A 299 9.38 -7.99 14.34
C LYS A 299 8.14 -8.63 14.95
N LEU A 300 7.77 -9.84 14.52
CA LEU A 300 6.62 -10.56 15.05
C LEU A 300 6.81 -10.97 16.52
N LEU A 301 7.98 -11.49 16.89
CA LEU A 301 8.31 -11.84 18.28
C LEU A 301 8.24 -10.61 19.20
N ASN A 302 8.86 -9.49 18.79
CA ASN A 302 8.83 -8.24 19.55
C ASN A 302 7.41 -7.67 19.67
N THR A 303 6.63 -7.73 18.60
CA THR A 303 5.23 -7.27 18.61
C THR A 303 4.40 -8.12 19.58
N TYR A 304 4.61 -9.44 19.61
CA TYR A 304 3.95 -10.32 20.57
C TYR A 304 4.32 -9.94 22.01
N ALA A 305 5.62 -9.80 22.32
CA ALA A 305 6.09 -9.43 23.65
C ALA A 305 5.49 -8.09 24.13
N GLN A 306 5.40 -7.09 23.23
CA GLN A 306 4.76 -5.81 23.55
C GLN A 306 3.27 -5.99 23.86
N LEU A 307 2.52 -6.72 23.03
CA LEU A 307 1.11 -7.02 23.28
C LEU A 307 0.91 -7.86 24.56
N ASP A 308 1.91 -8.63 24.96
CA ASP A 308 1.89 -9.41 26.20
C ASP A 308 2.09 -8.57 27.44
N SER A 309 3.07 -7.67 27.41
CA SER A 309 3.38 -6.75 28.50
C SER A 309 2.26 -5.74 28.82
N GLN A 310 1.40 -5.40 27.85
CA GLN A 310 0.35 -4.39 28.02
C GLN A 310 -0.79 -4.81 28.97
N GLY A 311 -0.94 -6.10 29.32
CA GLY A 311 -1.86 -6.56 30.38
C GLY A 311 -3.36 -6.34 30.14
N VAL A 312 -3.76 -5.67 29.05
CA VAL A 312 -5.16 -5.39 28.70
C VAL A 312 -5.66 -6.44 27.70
N ALA A 313 -6.48 -7.37 28.17
CA ALA A 313 -7.07 -8.43 27.35
C ALA A 313 -8.33 -7.94 26.61
N GLY A 314 -8.14 -7.15 25.54
CA GLY A 314 -9.21 -6.85 24.57
C GLY A 314 -9.31 -7.95 23.50
N GLU A 315 -10.51 -8.19 22.96
CA GLU A 315 -10.76 -9.21 21.93
C GLU A 315 -9.83 -9.05 20.70
N ASN A 316 -9.56 -7.81 20.29
CA ASN A 316 -8.62 -7.51 19.20
C ASN A 316 -7.18 -7.91 19.53
N ILE A 317 -6.71 -7.66 20.76
CA ILE A 317 -5.34 -7.98 21.18
C ILE A 317 -5.14 -9.50 21.20
N THR A 318 -6.11 -10.24 21.76
CA THR A 318 -6.09 -11.71 21.78
C THR A 318 -6.06 -12.28 20.37
N ARG A 319 -6.87 -11.75 19.45
CA ARG A 319 -6.90 -12.17 18.05
C ARG A 319 -5.57 -11.92 17.35
N THR A 320 -4.98 -10.74 17.54
CA THR A 320 -3.68 -10.39 16.95
C THR A 320 -2.57 -11.29 17.49
N LYS A 321 -2.53 -11.57 18.80
CA LYS A 321 -1.58 -12.53 19.39
C LYS A 321 -1.69 -13.91 18.74
N GLN A 322 -2.91 -14.44 18.58
CA GLN A 322 -3.13 -15.72 17.92
C GLN A 322 -2.69 -15.71 16.45
N SER A 323 -2.93 -14.62 15.72
CA SER A 323 -2.44 -14.46 14.35
C SER A 323 -0.91 -14.48 14.29
N ILE A 324 -0.24 -13.77 15.21
CA ILE A 324 1.23 -13.78 15.29
C ILE A 324 1.76 -15.18 15.58
N GLN A 325 1.15 -15.90 16.53
CA GLN A 325 1.53 -17.28 16.87
C GLN A 325 1.48 -18.19 15.64
N ARG A 326 0.38 -18.15 14.87
CA ARG A 326 0.24 -18.92 13.62
C ARG A 326 1.26 -18.51 12.56
N SER A 327 1.56 -17.21 12.44
CA SER A 327 2.59 -16.74 11.51
C SER A 327 3.98 -17.22 11.89
N LEU A 328 4.29 -17.31 13.19
CA LEU A 328 5.56 -17.86 13.66
C LEU A 328 5.67 -19.37 13.43
N ASP A 329 4.57 -20.12 13.53
CA ASP A 329 4.55 -21.54 13.12
C ASP A 329 4.95 -21.71 11.65
N LEU A 330 4.37 -20.89 10.76
CA LEU A 330 4.71 -20.89 9.34
C LEU A 330 6.18 -20.51 9.11
N LEU A 331 6.71 -19.57 9.88
CA LEU A 331 8.10 -19.15 9.77
C LEU A 331 9.07 -20.23 10.26
N VAL A 332 8.76 -20.93 11.35
CA VAL A 332 9.54 -22.09 11.82
C VAL A 332 9.64 -23.13 10.70
N THR A 333 8.50 -23.53 10.13
CA THR A 333 8.48 -24.50 9.02
C THR A 333 9.23 -23.99 7.79
N ALA A 334 9.11 -22.71 7.45
CA ALA A 334 9.85 -22.12 6.34
C ALA A 334 11.36 -22.13 6.56
N PHE A 335 11.81 -21.91 7.80
CA PHE A 335 13.21 -21.93 8.18
C PHE A 335 13.77 -23.36 8.13
N GLU A 336 13.01 -24.35 8.60
CA GLU A 336 13.38 -25.77 8.47
C GLU A 336 13.52 -26.18 7.00
N ASN A 337 12.54 -25.83 6.17
CA ASN A 337 12.62 -26.09 4.73
C ASN A 337 13.80 -25.37 4.06
N GLN A 338 14.15 -24.17 4.50
CA GLN A 338 15.31 -23.45 3.99
C GLN A 338 16.60 -24.17 4.39
N LEU A 339 16.71 -24.63 5.63
CA LEU A 339 17.84 -25.42 6.10
C LEU A 339 17.98 -26.73 5.30
N ASP A 340 16.87 -27.44 5.08
CA ASP A 340 16.86 -28.70 4.31
C ASP A 340 17.32 -28.48 2.86
N LYS A 341 16.91 -27.37 2.21
CA LYS A 341 17.38 -27.03 0.86
C LYS A 341 18.88 -26.81 0.79
N LEU A 342 19.47 -26.20 1.80
CA LEU A 342 20.92 -25.98 1.87
C LEU A 342 21.70 -27.29 2.10
N PHE A 343 21.05 -28.33 2.62
CA PHE A 343 21.64 -29.67 2.72
C PHE A 343 21.40 -30.49 1.44
N GLN A 344 20.28 -30.29 0.75
CA GLN A 344 20.00 -31.00 -0.52
C GLN A 344 20.97 -30.60 -1.63
N SER A 345 21.45 -29.35 -1.68
CA SER A 345 22.51 -28.96 -2.62
C SER A 345 23.77 -29.82 -2.42
N ASP A 346 24.16 -30.05 -1.16
CA ASP A 346 25.36 -30.83 -0.83
C ASP A 346 25.16 -32.32 -1.16
N ALA A 347 23.95 -32.84 -0.95
CA ALA A 347 23.62 -34.23 -1.27
C ALA A 347 23.67 -34.49 -2.79
N LEU A 348 23.26 -33.51 -3.62
CA LEU A 348 23.36 -33.62 -5.07
C LEU A 348 24.82 -33.65 -5.53
N ASP A 349 25.66 -32.77 -5.01
CA ASP A 349 27.09 -32.72 -5.35
C ASP A 349 27.79 -34.03 -4.94
N VAL A 350 27.54 -34.54 -3.73
CA VAL A 350 28.09 -35.83 -3.28
C VAL A 350 27.58 -37.00 -4.14
N SER A 351 26.31 -37.00 -4.54
CA SER A 351 25.77 -38.06 -5.41
C SER A 351 26.36 -38.02 -6.83
N ALA A 352 26.66 -36.83 -7.34
CA ALA A 352 27.37 -36.66 -8.60
C ALA A 352 28.83 -37.12 -8.51
N ASP A 353 29.51 -36.81 -7.41
CA ASP A 353 30.88 -37.27 -7.14
C ASP A 353 30.94 -38.79 -6.96
N ILE A 354 29.97 -39.40 -6.27
CA ILE A 354 29.87 -40.86 -6.14
C ILE A 354 29.62 -41.50 -7.51
N ALA A 355 28.70 -40.97 -8.32
CA ALA A 355 28.45 -41.48 -9.66
C ALA A 355 29.68 -41.34 -10.59
N ALA A 356 30.44 -40.25 -10.45
CA ALA A 356 31.70 -40.07 -11.16
C ALA A 356 32.77 -41.07 -10.70
N LEU A 357 32.90 -41.30 -9.40
CA LEU A 357 33.80 -42.30 -8.82
C LEU A 357 33.42 -43.72 -9.23
N GLU A 358 32.13 -44.09 -9.18
CA GLU A 358 31.63 -45.38 -9.67
C GLU A 358 31.90 -45.56 -11.18
N GLY A 359 31.73 -44.49 -11.96
CA GLY A 359 32.06 -44.46 -13.38
C GLY A 359 33.55 -44.68 -13.65
N MET A 360 34.43 -44.00 -12.90
CA MET A 360 35.88 -44.18 -13.01
C MET A 360 36.32 -45.58 -12.58
N LEU A 361 35.80 -46.10 -11.46
CA LEU A 361 36.09 -47.45 -10.97
C LEU A 361 35.65 -48.54 -11.96
N ASN A 362 34.54 -48.30 -12.67
CA ASN A 362 34.07 -49.22 -13.72
C ASN A 362 34.98 -49.19 -14.96
N LEU A 363 35.45 -48.00 -15.35
CA LEU A 363 36.40 -47.83 -16.45
C LEU A 363 37.78 -48.44 -16.14
N ASP A 364 38.20 -48.40 -14.88
CA ASP A 364 39.44 -49.03 -14.41
C ASP A 364 39.29 -50.55 -14.12
N GLY A 365 38.09 -51.11 -14.31
CA GLY A 365 37.81 -52.54 -14.13
C GLY A 365 37.81 -53.01 -12.67
N LEU A 366 37.68 -52.08 -11.72
CA LEU A 366 37.71 -52.34 -10.28
C LEU A 366 36.31 -52.48 -9.67
N SER A 367 35.26 -52.25 -10.45
CA SER A 367 33.86 -52.52 -10.07
C SER A 367 33.55 -54.00 -10.28
N GLY A 368 33.58 -54.79 -9.21
CA GLY A 368 33.32 -56.22 -9.27
C GLY A 368 31.89 -56.54 -9.68
N ASP A 369 31.73 -57.12 -10.88
CA ASP A 369 30.52 -57.83 -11.29
C ASP A 369 30.42 -59.12 -10.48
N SER A 370 29.68 -59.10 -9.36
CA SER A 370 29.26 -60.31 -8.66
C SER A 370 28.10 -60.95 -9.43
N GLY A 371 28.39 -61.45 -10.63
CA GLY A 371 27.55 -62.37 -11.39
C GLY A 371 27.48 -63.72 -10.66
N PHE A 372 26.54 -63.82 -9.71
CA PHE A 372 26.19 -65.08 -9.07
C PHE A 372 25.54 -65.99 -10.13
N SER A 373 26.32 -66.96 -10.59
CA SER A 373 25.90 -68.01 -11.52
C SER A 373 24.74 -68.82 -10.92
N VAL A 374 23.59 -68.81 -11.58
CA VAL A 374 22.65 -69.93 -11.52
C VAL A 374 22.75 -70.65 -12.86
N GLN A 375 23.29 -71.86 -12.79
CA GLN A 375 23.49 -72.78 -13.90
C GLN A 375 22.46 -73.92 -13.75
N PRO A 376 22.21 -74.67 -14.83
CA PRO A 376 21.25 -74.42 -15.90
C PRO A 376 19.78 -74.79 -15.55
#